data_AF-A0AAW1MVH4-F1
#
_entry.id   AF-A0AAW1MVH4-F1
#
_cell.length_a   1.000
_cell.length_b   1.000
_cell.length_c   1.000
_cell.angle_alpha   90.00
_cell.angle_beta   90.00
_cell.angle_gamma   90.00
#
_symmetry.space_group_name_H-M   'P 1'
#
loop_
_entity.id
_entity.type
_entity.pdbx_description
1 polymer ?
#
loop_
_entity_poly.entity_id
_entity_poly.type
_entity_poly.pdbx_seq_one_letter_code
_entity_poly.pdbx_strand_id
1 'polypeptide(L)'
;MDDEEPAIEPLVHISGVSFSDFVQVDEDVAVSGSLTDGEILSATDTNENSNDEDEDDTSEPLAEVSVKEARSSFDTLRTFCLQNESDEKAFQALFLLKKIIEQSEQQQCTLKQTSLTEFFRQINYFTL
;
A
#
# COMPACT_ATOMS: atom_id res chain seq x y z
N MET A 1 49.50 -2.34 -28.96
CA MET A 1 48.89 -2.45 -30.28
C MET A 1 47.50 -3.03 -30.04
N ASP A 2 46.44 -2.28 -29.76
CA ASP A 2 46.21 -0.84 -29.74
C ASP A 2 45.04 -0.62 -28.76
N ASP A 3 45.27 0.12 -27.67
CA ASP A 3 44.18 0.62 -26.83
C ASP A 3 43.67 1.89 -27.51
N GLU A 4 42.72 1.70 -28.43
CA GLU A 4 42.07 2.80 -29.13
C GLU A 4 41.08 3.46 -28.15
N GLU A 5 41.49 4.57 -27.54
CA GLU A 5 40.57 5.40 -26.73
C GLU A 5 39.38 5.81 -27.61
N PRO A 6 38.12 5.63 -27.16
CA PRO A 6 36.96 5.99 -27.97
C PRO A 6 36.96 7.49 -28.21
N ALA A 7 37.04 7.88 -29.49
CA ALA A 7 36.95 9.27 -29.90
C ALA A 7 35.60 9.85 -29.46
N ILE A 8 35.63 10.86 -28.59
CA ILE A 8 34.43 11.60 -28.20
C ILE A 8 33.98 12.38 -29.43
N GLU A 9 32.82 11.99 -29.99
CA GLU A 9 32.25 12.66 -31.15
C GLU A 9 32.00 14.16 -30.87
N PRO A 10 32.10 15.04 -31.90
CA PRO A 10 31.90 16.47 -31.71
C PRO A 10 30.50 16.73 -31.15
N LEU A 11 30.43 17.49 -30.05
CA LEU A 11 29.18 17.97 -29.47
C LEU A 11 28.30 18.57 -30.57
N VAL A 12 27.16 17.93 -30.81
CA VAL A 12 26.20 18.36 -31.82
C VAL A 12 25.73 19.76 -31.43
N HIS A 13 26.14 20.78 -32.19
CA HIS A 13 25.73 22.16 -31.93
C HIS A 13 24.27 22.30 -32.33
N ILE A 14 23.37 22.00 -31.39
CA ILE A 14 21.93 22.16 -31.51
C ILE A 14 21.59 23.65 -31.68
N SER A 15 21.47 24.10 -32.94
CA SER A 15 21.13 25.48 -33.25
C SER A 15 19.73 25.80 -32.74
N GLY A 16 19.61 26.82 -31.90
CA GLY A 16 18.33 27.27 -31.34
C GLY A 16 18.03 26.75 -29.93
N VAL A 17 18.93 25.98 -29.33
CA VAL A 17 18.89 25.67 -27.90
C VAL A 17 19.96 26.50 -27.20
N SER A 18 19.52 27.36 -26.30
CA SER A 18 20.34 28.16 -25.42
C SER A 18 20.58 27.43 -24.10
N PHE A 19 21.60 27.83 -23.35
CA PHE A 19 21.79 27.34 -21.99
C PHE A 19 20.56 27.57 -21.10
N SER A 20 19.81 28.65 -21.35
CA SER A 20 18.58 28.99 -20.63
C SER A 20 17.53 27.88 -20.75
N ASP A 21 17.42 27.24 -21.91
CA ASP A 21 16.44 26.17 -22.16
C ASP A 21 16.71 24.92 -21.30
N PHE A 22 17.97 24.71 -20.90
CA PHE A 22 18.33 23.63 -19.97
C PHE A 22 18.13 24.03 -18.51
N VAL A 23 18.32 25.31 -18.18
CA VAL A 23 18.16 25.82 -16.81
C VAL A 23 16.68 25.98 -16.44
N GLN A 24 15.85 26.32 -17.41
CA GLN A 24 14.43 26.61 -17.20
C GLN A 24 13.53 25.40 -17.44
N VAL A 25 14.12 24.21 -17.66
CA VAL A 25 13.37 22.98 -17.96
C VAL A 25 12.37 22.63 -16.86
N ASP A 26 12.65 23.03 -15.63
CA ASP A 26 11.83 22.79 -14.44
C ASP A 26 11.25 24.08 -13.83
N GLU A 27 11.31 25.22 -14.53
CA GLU A 27 10.85 26.52 -14.01
C GLU A 27 9.36 26.51 -13.62
N ASP A 28 8.54 25.74 -14.35
CA ASP A 28 7.11 25.57 -14.08
C ASP A 28 6.76 24.24 -13.38
N VAL A 29 7.76 23.49 -12.88
CA VAL A 29 7.51 22.26 -12.14
C VAL A 29 6.99 22.62 -10.75
N ALA A 30 5.84 22.06 -10.39
CA ALA A 30 5.28 22.22 -9.05
C ALA A 30 6.23 21.61 -8.01
N VAL A 31 6.94 22.48 -7.30
CA VAL A 31 7.74 22.10 -6.14
C VAL A 31 6.86 22.07 -4.89
N SER A 32 7.11 21.08 -4.02
CA SER A 32 6.64 21.17 -2.64
C SER A 32 7.27 22.42 -2.02
N GLY A 33 6.45 23.24 -1.35
CA GLY A 33 6.95 24.41 -0.63
C GLY A 33 7.99 24.01 0.43
N SER A 34 8.76 24.99 0.91
CA SER A 34 9.71 24.76 2.00
C SER A 34 8.93 24.49 3.29
N LEU A 35 9.22 23.36 3.94
CA LEU A 35 8.69 23.06 5.25
C LEU A 35 9.44 23.87 6.31
N THR A 36 8.70 24.35 7.31
CA THR A 36 9.30 24.95 8.50
C THR A 36 9.76 23.88 9.47
N ASP A 37 10.74 24.19 10.32
CA ASP A 37 11.26 23.24 11.32
C ASP A 37 10.15 22.64 12.19
N GLY A 38 9.10 23.42 12.50
CA GLY A 38 7.95 22.92 13.26
C GLY A 38 7.10 21.90 12.50
N GLU A 39 6.94 22.06 11.18
CA GLU A 39 6.24 21.08 10.33
C GLU A 39 7.05 19.80 10.18
N ILE A 40 8.37 19.91 10.05
CA ILE A 40 9.29 18.77 10.00
C ILE A 40 9.21 17.96 11.30
N LEU A 41 9.32 18.63 12.46
CA LEU A 41 9.26 17.97 13.76
C LEU A 41 7.90 17.32 14.01
N SER A 42 6.80 17.97 13.60
CA SER A 42 5.45 17.39 13.74
C SER A 42 5.24 16.12 12.92
N ALA A 43 5.96 15.96 11.80
CA ALA A 43 5.95 14.73 11.00
C ALA A 43 6.78 13.61 11.64
N THR A 44 7.80 13.94 12.44
CA THR A 44 8.66 12.96 13.12
C THR A 44 8.19 12.60 14.53
N ASP A 45 7.44 13.47 15.20
CA ASP A 45 6.91 13.24 16.56
C ASP A 45 5.87 12.11 16.60
N THR A 46 5.44 11.57 15.45
CA THR A 46 4.60 10.37 15.41
C THR A 46 5.37 9.07 15.62
N ASN A 47 6.71 9.12 15.77
CA ASN A 47 7.58 7.95 15.95
C ASN A 47 8.41 8.02 17.24
N GLU A 48 7.79 8.32 18.37
CA GLU A 48 8.43 8.08 19.67
C GLU A 48 8.32 6.59 20.07
N ASN A 49 8.74 5.64 19.23
CA ASN A 49 8.98 4.26 19.70
C ASN A 49 9.83 3.35 18.80
N SER A 50 10.85 3.85 18.10
CA SER A 50 11.83 2.97 17.44
C SER A 50 13.26 3.28 17.91
N ASN A 51 13.77 2.37 18.73
CA ASN A 51 15.18 2.27 19.09
C ASN A 51 15.85 1.46 17.96
N ASP A 52 16.95 1.96 17.42
CA ASP A 52 17.78 1.33 16.38
C ASP A 52 18.19 -0.10 16.77
N GLU A 53 17.58 -1.10 16.13
CA GLU A 53 18.25 -2.31 15.69
C GLU A 53 17.82 -2.54 14.24
N ASP A 54 18.80 -2.63 13.34
CA ASP A 54 18.66 -2.90 11.92
C ASP A 54 17.89 -4.22 11.67
N GLU A 55 16.57 -4.17 11.61
CA GLU A 55 15.74 -5.05 10.79
C GLU A 55 14.94 -4.16 9.85
N ASP A 56 15.07 -4.45 8.56
CA ASP A 56 14.28 -3.90 7.45
C ASP A 56 12.79 -4.22 7.69
N ASP A 57 12.15 -3.48 8.61
CA ASP A 57 10.71 -3.52 8.78
C ASP A 57 10.11 -2.54 7.79
N THR A 58 9.94 -3.00 6.55
CA THR A 58 9.07 -2.39 5.55
C THR A 58 7.59 -2.54 5.97
N SER A 59 7.24 -2.21 7.22
CA SER A 59 5.86 -2.21 7.70
C SER A 59 5.14 -0.93 7.28
N GLU A 60 5.18 -0.61 5.99
CA GLU A 60 4.07 0.17 5.44
C GLU A 60 2.78 -0.62 5.78
N PRO A 61 1.78 0.01 6.43
CA PRO A 61 0.58 -0.70 6.79
C PRO A 61 -0.05 -1.23 5.50
N LEU A 62 -0.06 -2.55 5.34
CA LEU A 62 -0.66 -3.20 4.18
C LEU A 62 -2.09 -2.69 4.06
N ALA A 63 -2.42 -2.13 2.89
CA ALA A 63 -3.75 -1.62 2.62
C ALA A 63 -4.79 -2.69 2.99
N GLU A 64 -5.78 -2.31 3.80
CA GLU A 64 -6.80 -3.25 4.25
C GLU A 64 -7.56 -3.81 3.05
N VAL A 65 -7.41 -5.12 2.81
CA VAL A 65 -8.10 -5.82 1.73
C VAL A 65 -9.54 -6.11 2.15
N SER A 66 -10.51 -5.66 1.37
CA SER A 66 -11.91 -5.96 1.65
C SER A 66 -12.23 -7.45 1.42
N VAL A 67 -13.26 -7.97 2.10
CA VAL A 67 -13.74 -9.36 1.92
C VAL A 67 -14.13 -9.63 0.46
N LYS A 68 -14.65 -8.60 -0.24
CA LYS A 68 -15.02 -8.70 -1.65
C LYS A 68 -13.80 -8.90 -2.54
N GLU A 69 -12.73 -8.14 -2.30
CA GLU A 69 -11.47 -8.27 -3.03
C GLU A 69 -10.81 -9.62 -2.76
N ALA A 70 -10.77 -10.03 -1.49
CA ALA A 70 -10.25 -11.34 -1.10
C ALA A 70 -10.98 -12.49 -1.82
N ARG A 71 -12.32 -12.40 -1.94
CA ARG A 71 -13.14 -13.39 -2.66
C ARG A 71 -12.84 -13.41 -4.16
N SER A 72 -12.69 -12.24 -4.79
CA SER A 72 -12.34 -12.13 -6.20
C SER A 72 -10.97 -12.72 -6.50
N SER A 73 -9.98 -12.42 -5.66
CA SER A 73 -8.63 -12.98 -5.78
C SER A 73 -8.62 -14.49 -5.54
N PHE A 74 -9.40 -14.97 -4.59
CA PHE A 74 -9.58 -16.41 -4.34
C PHE A 74 -10.15 -17.15 -5.57
N ASP A 75 -11.19 -16.61 -6.21
CA ASP A 75 -11.77 -17.24 -7.41
C ASP A 75 -10.78 -17.30 -8.57
N THR A 76 -9.94 -16.27 -8.71
CA THR A 76 -8.84 -16.24 -9.68
C THR A 76 -7.82 -17.34 -9.39
N LEU A 77 -7.35 -17.43 -8.14
CA LEU A 77 -6.37 -18.43 -7.71
C LEU A 77 -6.91 -19.85 -7.87
N ARG A 78 -8.17 -20.09 -7.48
CA ARG A 78 -8.84 -21.38 -7.65
C ARG A 78 -8.91 -21.80 -9.12
N THR A 79 -9.25 -20.85 -10.01
CA THR A 79 -9.32 -21.11 -11.45
C THR A 79 -7.96 -21.49 -12.01
N PHE A 80 -6.90 -20.80 -11.59
CA PHE A 80 -5.52 -21.12 -11.95
C PHE A 80 -5.14 -22.55 -11.52
N CYS A 81 -5.43 -22.93 -10.28
CA CYS A 81 -5.13 -24.28 -9.79
C CYS A 81 -5.87 -25.38 -10.55
N LEU A 82 -7.13 -25.14 -10.95
CA LEU A 82 -7.92 -26.07 -11.76
C LEU A 82 -7.34 -26.24 -13.17
N GLN A 83 -6.85 -25.17 -13.79
CA GLN A 83 -6.29 -25.20 -15.14
C GLN A 83 -4.93 -25.90 -15.22
N ASN A 84 -4.15 -25.85 -14.14
CA ASN A 84 -2.78 -26.37 -14.08
C ASN A 84 -2.67 -27.75 -13.41
N GLU A 85 -3.79 -28.47 -13.24
CA GLU A 85 -3.83 -29.78 -12.58
C GLU A 85 -3.05 -29.81 -11.25
N SER A 86 -3.25 -28.77 -10.43
CA SER A 86 -2.55 -28.63 -9.16
C SER A 86 -2.79 -29.83 -8.23
N ASP A 87 -1.83 -30.08 -7.35
CA ASP A 87 -1.89 -31.23 -6.45
C ASP A 87 -2.97 -31.09 -5.36
N GLU A 88 -3.28 -32.19 -4.70
CA GLU A 88 -4.29 -32.26 -3.64
C GLU A 88 -4.00 -31.26 -2.49
N LYS A 89 -2.72 -30.98 -2.21
CA LYS A 89 -2.32 -30.03 -1.17
C LYS A 89 -2.74 -28.60 -1.51
N ALA A 90 -2.64 -28.20 -2.78
CA ALA A 90 -3.13 -26.90 -3.23
C ALA A 90 -4.63 -26.75 -2.96
N PHE A 91 -5.44 -27.78 -3.23
CA PHE A 91 -6.88 -27.75 -2.97
C PHE A 91 -7.23 -27.74 -1.48
N GLN A 92 -6.45 -28.42 -0.64
CA GLN A 92 -6.61 -28.33 0.82
C GLN A 92 -6.31 -26.92 1.33
N ALA A 93 -5.26 -26.27 0.84
CA ALA A 93 -4.95 -24.89 1.17
C ALA A 93 -6.06 -23.93 0.71
N LEU A 94 -6.56 -24.10 -0.51
CA LEU A 94 -7.71 -23.32 -1.02
C LEU A 94 -8.95 -23.51 -0.15
N PHE A 95 -9.23 -24.73 0.32
CA PHE A 95 -10.36 -24.97 1.22
C PHE A 95 -10.23 -24.21 2.54
N LEU A 96 -9.04 -24.18 3.13
CA LEU A 96 -8.79 -23.42 4.37
C LEU A 96 -8.94 -21.91 4.14
N LEU A 97 -8.39 -21.38 3.06
CA LEU A 97 -8.53 -19.97 2.69
C LEU A 97 -10.01 -19.58 2.49
N LYS A 98 -10.79 -20.43 1.82
CA LYS A 98 -12.24 -20.23 1.64
C LYS A 98 -12.96 -20.11 2.98
N LYS A 99 -12.65 -21.00 3.93
CA LYS A 99 -13.25 -20.99 5.26
C LYS A 99 -12.94 -19.69 6.03
N ILE A 100 -11.73 -19.17 5.91
CA ILE A 100 -11.32 -17.91 6.53
C ILE A 100 -12.13 -16.75 5.95
N ILE A 101 -12.22 -16.65 4.61
CA ILE A 101 -12.97 -15.59 3.94
C ILE A 101 -14.46 -15.62 4.35
N GLU A 102 -15.07 -16.80 4.39
CA GLU A 102 -16.46 -16.99 4.82
C GLU A 102 -16.68 -16.57 6.28
N GLN A 103 -15.72 -16.87 7.16
CA GLN A 103 -15.79 -16.46 8.56
C GLN A 103 -15.68 -14.94 8.71
N SER A 104 -14.81 -14.28 7.96
CA SER A 104 -14.69 -12.82 7.94
C SER A 104 -15.97 -12.15 7.44
N GLU A 105 -16.62 -12.73 6.41
CA GLU A 105 -17.91 -12.24 5.89
C GLU A 105 -19.03 -12.30 6.96
N GLN A 106 -19.06 -13.37 7.76
CA GLN A 106 -20.00 -13.51 8.87
C GLN A 106 -19.73 -12.53 10.01
N GLN A 107 -18.46 -12.23 10.29
CA GLN A 107 -18.07 -11.27 11.32
C GLN A 107 -18.41 -9.83 10.93
N GLN A 108 -18.34 -9.46 9.65
CA GLN A 108 -18.79 -8.15 9.18
C GLN A 108 -20.30 -7.95 9.28
N CYS A 109 -21.08 -9.04 9.21
CA CYS A 109 -22.53 -9.01 9.44
C CYS A 109 -22.95 -8.84 10.92
N THR A 110 -22.02 -8.54 11.84
CA THR A 110 -22.31 -8.43 13.29
C THR A 110 -22.90 -7.11 13.75
N LEU A 111 -23.23 -6.18 12.86
CA LEU A 111 -24.22 -5.13 13.14
C LEU A 111 -25.61 -5.75 13.30
N LYS A 112 -25.77 -6.55 14.36
CA LYS A 112 -27.04 -7.05 14.83
C LYS A 112 -27.84 -5.82 15.23
N GLN A 113 -29.01 -5.65 14.63
CA GLN A 113 -30.01 -4.72 15.13
C GLN A 113 -30.14 -4.94 16.65
N THR A 114 -29.79 -3.93 17.44
CA THR A 114 -30.03 -3.96 18.89
C THR A 114 -31.52 -4.01 19.11
N SER A 115 -32.00 -4.99 19.88
CA SER A 115 -33.41 -5.03 20.28
C SER A 115 -33.77 -3.73 21.00
N LEU A 116 -35.01 -3.27 20.82
CA LEU A 116 -35.56 -2.11 21.53
C LEU A 116 -35.33 -2.22 23.06
N THR A 117 -35.40 -3.45 23.58
CA THR A 117 -35.14 -3.76 25.00
C THR A 117 -33.68 -3.53 25.40
N GLU A 118 -32.73 -3.86 24.54
CA GLU A 118 -31.28 -3.64 24.74
C GLU A 118 -30.99 -2.13 24.81
N PHE A 119 -31.60 -1.37 23.90
CA PHE A 119 -31.48 0.08 23.81
C PHE A 119 -31.96 0.78 25.08
N PHE A 120 -33.17 0.44 25.57
CA PHE A 120 -33.70 1.02 26.80
C PHE A 120 -32.93 0.57 28.05
N ARG A 121 -32.36 -0.64 28.05
CA ARG A 121 -31.48 -1.09 29.14
C ARG A 121 -30.26 -0.19 29.25
N GLN A 122 -29.66 0.22 28.13
CA GLN A 122 -28.46 1.06 28.12
C GLN A 122 -28.73 2.50 28.59
N ILE A 123 -29.89 3.08 28.26
CA ILE A 123 -30.28 4.43 28.72
C ILE A 123 -30.41 4.50 30.24
N ASN A 124 -30.95 3.45 30.88
CA ASN A 124 -31.15 3.45 32.34
C ASN A 124 -29.83 3.38 33.14
N TYR A 125 -28.74 2.86 32.56
CA TYR A 125 -27.42 2.90 33.19
C TYR A 125 -26.76 4.29 33.16
N PHE A 126 -27.17 5.17 32.25
CA PHE A 126 -26.66 6.54 32.15
C PHE A 126 -27.48 7.56 32.97
N THR A 127 -28.61 7.14 33.55
CA THR A 127 -29.53 8.04 34.26
C THR A 127 -29.53 7.81 35.79
N LEU A 128 -28.43 7.26 36.34
CA LEU A 128 -28.18 7.12 37.78
C LEU A 128 -27.00 7.97 38.21
#